data_AF-A0A0F2QL51-F1
#
_entry.id   AF-A0A0F2QL51-F1
#
_cell.length_a   1.000
_cell.length_b   1.000
_cell.length_c   1.000
_cell.angle_alpha   90.00
_cell.angle_beta   90.00
_cell.angle_gamma   90.00
#
_symmetry.space_group_name_H-M   'P 1'
#
loop_
_entity.id
_entity.type
_entity.pdbx_description
1 polymer ?
#
loop_
_entity_poly.entity_id
_entity_poly.type
_entity_poly.pdbx_seq_one_letter_code
_entity_poly.pdbx_strand_id
1 'polypeptide(L)'
;QCSLRGLGGLVVLDCVAPLNRESGRKVQAAFLTAWRKLSHRTVKAEPPSVFGLMEASLAWGETPMAERLLDASGALSAETQCLAGLRSLQKALGHNTMDRLTLRLPTAAHAWMTASGLDLTGALAEKHANRFEITGAEIPKPEVA
;
A
#
# COMPACT_ATOMS: atom_id res chain seq x y z
N GLN A 1 -8.31 -9.24 5.02
CA GLN A 1 -7.56 -7.97 5.06
C GLN A 1 -6.14 -8.15 5.59
N CYS A 2 -5.93 -8.74 6.77
CA CYS A 2 -4.58 -8.95 7.32
C CYS A 2 -3.64 -9.74 6.39
N SER A 3 -4.13 -10.82 5.76
CA SER A 3 -3.35 -11.60 4.77
C SER A 3 -2.98 -10.75 3.54
N LEU A 4 -3.95 -10.07 2.93
CA LEU A 4 -3.75 -9.22 1.74
C LEU A 4 -2.77 -8.06 1.98
N ARG A 5 -2.77 -7.49 3.19
CA ARG A 5 -1.88 -6.38 3.56
C ARG A 5 -0.50 -6.85 4.03
N GLY A 6 -0.25 -8.16 4.07
CA GLY A 6 0.99 -8.72 4.56
C GLY A 6 1.24 -8.50 6.07
N LEU A 7 0.21 -8.19 6.86
CA LEU A 7 0.39 -7.87 8.29
C LEU A 7 0.99 -9.08 9.03
N GLY A 8 1.97 -8.81 9.90
CA GLY A 8 2.59 -9.74 10.82
C GLY A 8 2.68 -9.14 12.23
N GLY A 9 2.99 -9.95 13.23
CA GLY A 9 3.07 -9.51 14.62
C GLY A 9 1.71 -9.50 15.33
N LEU A 10 1.53 -8.58 16.28
CA LEU A 10 0.33 -8.49 17.09
C LEU A 10 -0.77 -7.71 16.36
N VAL A 11 -1.96 -8.29 16.31
CA VAL A 11 -3.19 -7.64 15.84
C VAL A 11 -4.23 -7.72 16.95
N VAL A 12 -4.90 -6.61 17.22
CA VAL A 12 -6.01 -6.52 18.16
C VAL A 12 -7.29 -6.23 17.38
N LEU A 13 -8.32 -7.04 17.59
CA LEU A 13 -9.63 -6.86 16.98
C LEU A 13 -10.63 -6.46 18.06
N ASP A 14 -11.29 -5.33 17.86
CA ASP A 14 -12.43 -4.90 18.67
C ASP A 14 -13.68 -5.70 18.28
N CYS A 15 -14.11 -6.59 19.16
CA CYS A 15 -15.25 -7.47 18.94
C CYS A 15 -16.49 -6.89 19.62
N VAL A 16 -17.41 -6.35 18.81
CA VAL A 16 -18.59 -5.62 19.28
C VAL A 16 -19.76 -6.59 19.63
N ALA A 17 -20.50 -6.27 20.71
CA ALA A 17 -21.75 -6.89 21.19
C ALA A 17 -21.60 -8.22 21.98
N PRO A 18 -22.54 -8.61 22.88
CA PRO A 18 -22.22 -9.22 24.16
C PRO A 18 -21.42 -10.53 24.02
N LEU A 19 -20.17 -10.46 24.45
CA LEU A 19 -19.26 -11.59 24.47
C LEU A 19 -19.35 -12.23 25.84
N ASN A 20 -20.24 -13.21 25.97
CA ASN A 20 -20.07 -14.20 27.01
C ASN A 20 -18.94 -15.16 26.60
N ARG A 21 -18.48 -16.00 27.53
CA ARG A 21 -17.35 -16.90 27.29
C ARG A 21 -17.57 -17.83 26.09
N GLU A 22 -18.81 -18.24 25.83
CA GLU A 22 -19.15 -19.12 24.72
C GLU A 22 -19.14 -18.39 23.39
N SER A 23 -19.77 -17.22 23.30
CA SER A 23 -19.76 -16.41 22.08
C SER A 23 -18.36 -15.92 21.73
N GLY A 24 -17.54 -15.56 22.73
CA GLY A 24 -16.12 -15.23 22.53
C GLY A 24 -15.31 -16.37 21.89
N ARG A 25 -15.50 -17.61 22.34
CA ARG A 25 -14.87 -18.78 21.72
C ARG A 25 -15.34 -19.03 20.29
N LYS A 26 -16.61 -18.77 19.99
CA LYS A 26 -17.14 -18.87 18.61
C LYS A 26 -16.48 -17.85 17.69
N VAL A 27 -16.29 -16.61 18.16
CA VAL A 27 -15.57 -15.55 17.40
C VAL A 27 -14.12 -15.96 17.13
N GLN A 28 -13.40 -16.44 18.15
CA GLN A 28 -12.03 -16.96 18.01
C GLN A 28 -11.97 -18.10 16.98
N ALA A 29 -12.86 -19.10 17.09
CA ALA A 29 -12.89 -20.24 16.18
C ALA A 29 -13.22 -19.83 14.73
N ALA A 30 -14.13 -18.88 14.55
CA ALA A 30 -14.47 -18.32 13.25
C ALA A 30 -13.26 -17.58 12.64
N PHE A 31 -12.55 -16.78 13.44
CA PHE A 31 -11.32 -16.10 13.02
C PHE A 31 -10.25 -17.09 12.56
N LEU A 32 -9.93 -18.10 13.38
CA LEU A 32 -8.92 -19.12 13.04
C LEU A 32 -9.31 -19.91 11.79
N THR A 33 -10.60 -20.20 11.61
CA THR A 33 -11.11 -20.88 10.42
C THR A 33 -11.00 -20.02 9.17
N ALA A 34 -11.35 -18.73 9.25
CA ALA A 34 -11.19 -17.79 8.15
C ALA A 34 -9.72 -17.59 7.79
N TRP A 35 -8.84 -17.49 8.78
CA TRP A 35 -7.40 -17.34 8.56
C TRP A 35 -6.81 -18.51 7.78
N ARG A 36 -7.10 -19.75 8.20
CA ARG A 36 -6.61 -20.97 7.53
C ARG A 36 -7.08 -21.09 6.08
N LYS A 37 -8.22 -20.51 5.72
CA LYS A 37 -8.70 -20.45 4.32
C LYS A 37 -7.95 -19.43 3.47
N LEU A 38 -7.37 -18.40 4.08
CA LEU A 38 -6.82 -17.22 3.40
C LEU A 38 -5.29 -17.10 3.50
N SER A 39 -4.65 -17.85 4.38
CA SER A 39 -3.20 -17.79 4.61
C SER A 39 -2.65 -19.13 5.07
N HIS A 40 -1.44 -19.44 4.60
CA HIS A 40 -0.64 -20.57 5.07
C HIS A 40 0.18 -20.22 6.32
N ARG A 41 0.25 -18.93 6.70
CA ARG A 41 1.04 -18.47 7.84
C ARG A 41 0.42 -18.92 9.15
N THR A 42 1.23 -19.17 10.16
CA THR A 42 0.73 -19.55 11.48
C THR A 42 0.08 -18.37 12.19
N VAL A 43 -0.99 -18.64 12.93
CA VAL A 43 -1.66 -17.66 13.80
C VAL A 43 -1.99 -18.29 15.14
N LYS A 44 -1.80 -17.52 16.22
CA LYS A 44 -2.39 -17.80 17.52
C LYS A 44 -3.35 -16.67 17.86
N ALA A 45 -4.54 -16.98 18.32
CA ALA A 45 -5.51 -15.98 18.76
C ALA A 45 -6.09 -16.43 20.08
N GLU A 46 -6.26 -15.49 21.01
CA GLU A 46 -6.99 -15.71 22.26
C GLU A 46 -8.48 -15.38 22.06
N PRO A 47 -9.41 -15.92 22.87
CA PRO A 47 -10.78 -15.43 22.85
C PRO A 47 -10.82 -13.96 23.30
N PRO A 48 -11.84 -13.19 22.90
CA PRO A 48 -11.99 -11.81 23.33
C PRO A 48 -11.93 -11.65 24.86
N SER A 49 -11.21 -10.63 25.30
CA SER A 49 -11.09 -10.24 26.70
C SER A 49 -12.40 -9.63 27.24
N VAL A 50 -12.40 -9.28 28.54
CA VAL A 50 -13.51 -8.55 29.18
C VAL A 50 -13.79 -7.19 28.56
N PHE A 51 -12.81 -6.61 27.86
CA PHE A 51 -12.95 -5.36 27.12
C PHE A 51 -13.49 -5.56 25.70
N GLY A 52 -13.82 -6.80 25.31
CA GLY A 52 -14.22 -7.13 23.95
C GLY A 52 -13.07 -7.21 22.95
N LEU A 53 -11.81 -7.09 23.41
CA LEU A 53 -10.65 -7.12 22.53
C LEU A 53 -10.13 -8.54 22.34
N MET A 54 -10.00 -8.97 21.09
CA MET A 54 -9.38 -10.24 20.71
C MET A 54 -7.95 -10.00 20.23
N GLU A 55 -6.98 -10.64 20.88
CA GLU A 55 -5.56 -10.54 20.51
C GLU A 55 -5.14 -11.74 19.64
N ALA A 56 -4.42 -11.45 18.56
CA ALA A 56 -3.86 -12.45 17.67
C ALA A 56 -2.40 -12.16 17.31
N SER A 57 -1.55 -13.18 17.43
CA SER A 57 -0.18 -13.17 16.96
C SER A 57 -0.09 -13.84 15.60
N LEU A 58 0.23 -13.06 14.58
CA LEU A 58 0.38 -13.49 13.19
C LEU A 58 1.86 -13.69 12.88
N ALA A 59 2.23 -14.81 12.26
CA ALA A 59 3.59 -14.96 11.74
C ALA A 59 3.87 -13.92 10.64
N TRP A 60 5.08 -13.37 10.68
CA TRP A 60 5.60 -12.53 9.61
C TRP A 60 5.68 -13.34 8.32
N GLY A 61 5.29 -12.72 7.22
CA GLY A 61 5.46 -13.25 5.87
C GLY A 61 6.39 -12.30 5.12
N GLU A 62 5.83 -11.63 4.13
CA GLU A 62 6.49 -10.53 3.42
C GLU A 62 6.41 -9.22 4.21
N THR A 63 7.22 -8.23 3.82
CA THR A 63 7.13 -6.86 4.32
C THR A 63 5.72 -6.31 4.11
N PRO A 64 5.05 -5.80 5.17
CA PRO A 64 3.70 -5.26 5.06
C PRO A 64 3.57 -4.20 3.98
N MET A 65 2.41 -4.15 3.31
CA MET A 65 2.19 -3.18 2.24
C MET A 65 2.40 -1.73 2.70
N ALA A 66 2.00 -1.42 3.93
CA ALA A 66 2.17 -0.07 4.48
C ALA A 66 3.64 0.33 4.57
N GLU A 67 4.54 -0.57 4.99
CA GLU A 67 5.98 -0.28 5.08
C GLU A 67 6.64 -0.10 3.71
N ARG A 68 6.06 -0.69 2.66
CA ARG A 68 6.54 -0.53 1.28
C ARG A 68 6.03 0.74 0.63
N LEU A 69 4.80 1.14 0.95
CA LEU A 69 4.08 2.22 0.27
C LEU A 69 4.17 3.55 1.01
N LEU A 70 4.35 3.52 2.32
CA LEU A 70 4.33 4.70 3.18
C LEU A 70 5.73 5.00 3.71
N ASP A 71 5.99 6.26 3.99
CA ASP A 71 7.14 6.68 4.78
C ASP A 71 6.87 6.60 6.29
N ALA A 72 7.87 7.00 7.08
CA ALA A 72 7.79 6.97 8.55
C ALA A 72 6.69 7.88 9.14
N SER A 73 6.20 8.87 8.38
CA SER A 73 5.09 9.74 8.79
C SER A 73 3.72 9.14 8.48
N GLY A 74 3.67 8.06 7.69
CA GLY A 74 2.44 7.46 7.18
C GLY A 74 1.94 8.11 5.88
N ALA A 75 2.68 9.06 5.30
CA ALA A 75 2.43 9.59 3.97
C ALA A 75 2.97 8.64 2.90
N LEU A 76 2.55 8.81 1.63
CA LEU A 76 3.11 8.00 0.53
C LEU A 76 4.61 8.24 0.41
N SER A 77 5.39 7.15 0.30
CA SER A 77 6.83 7.23 0.09
C SER A 77 7.18 7.93 -1.22
N ALA A 78 8.39 8.50 -1.32
CA ALA A 78 8.88 9.16 -2.53
C ALA A 78 8.80 8.25 -3.77
N GLU A 79 9.15 6.96 -3.61
CA GLU A 79 8.95 5.92 -4.62
C GLU A 79 7.48 5.81 -5.04
N THR A 80 6.57 5.67 -4.07
CA THR A 80 5.14 5.49 -4.36
C THR A 80 4.55 6.70 -5.07
N GLN A 81 4.94 7.91 -4.69
CA GLN A 81 4.53 9.14 -5.35
C GLN A 81 5.09 9.23 -6.78
N CYS A 82 6.35 8.85 -7.00
CA CYS A 82 6.95 8.79 -8.34
C CYS A 82 6.18 7.83 -9.25
N LEU A 83 6.00 6.58 -8.82
CA LEU A 83 5.29 5.55 -9.60
C LEU A 83 3.81 5.92 -9.84
N ALA A 84 3.15 6.56 -8.89
CA ALA A 84 1.78 7.05 -9.07
C ALA A 84 1.70 8.18 -10.11
N GLY A 85 2.67 9.11 -10.10
CA GLY A 85 2.79 10.16 -11.10
C GLY A 85 3.01 9.61 -12.51
N LEU A 86 3.94 8.66 -12.66
CA LEU A 86 4.22 8.01 -13.94
C LEU A 86 3.01 7.28 -14.51
N ARG A 87 2.25 6.54 -13.68
CA ARG A 87 1.00 5.90 -14.13
C ARG A 87 -0.06 6.91 -14.55
N SER A 88 -0.18 8.03 -13.83
CA SER A 88 -1.09 9.12 -14.18
C SER A 88 -0.72 9.75 -15.52
N LEU A 89 0.58 10.00 -15.74
CA LEU A 89 1.10 10.50 -17.02
C LEU A 89 0.82 9.50 -18.15
N GLN A 90 1.11 8.20 -17.94
CA GLN A 90 0.85 7.17 -18.94
C GLN A 90 -0.63 7.11 -19.33
N LYS A 91 -1.53 7.21 -18.35
CA LYS A 91 -2.98 7.26 -18.59
C LYS A 91 -3.38 8.49 -19.42
N ALA A 92 -2.84 9.66 -19.09
CA ALA A 92 -3.12 10.90 -19.82
C ALA A 92 -2.60 10.87 -21.27
N LEU A 93 -1.39 10.35 -21.48
CA LEU A 93 -0.79 10.17 -22.81
C LEU A 93 -1.59 9.20 -23.70
N GLY A 94 -2.27 8.22 -23.09
CA GLY A 94 -3.16 7.31 -23.81
C GLY A 94 -4.49 7.95 -24.23
N HIS A 95 -4.93 9.01 -23.54
CA HIS A 95 -6.17 9.72 -23.87
C HIS A 95 -5.93 10.88 -24.85
N ASN A 96 -4.86 11.65 -24.68
CA ASN A 96 -4.52 12.81 -25.52
C ASN A 96 -3.32 12.49 -26.43
N THR A 97 -3.61 12.10 -27.67
CA THR A 97 -2.60 11.61 -28.63
C THR A 97 -1.80 12.70 -29.35
N MET A 98 -2.21 13.97 -29.23
CA MET A 98 -1.55 15.11 -29.90
C MET A 98 -0.81 16.05 -28.94
N ASP A 99 -1.14 16.04 -27.65
CA ASP A 99 -0.59 17.01 -26.70
C ASP A 99 0.78 16.60 -26.16
N ARG A 100 1.58 17.61 -25.81
CA ARG A 100 2.78 17.44 -24.97
C ARG A 100 2.39 17.69 -23.52
N LEU A 101 2.61 16.69 -22.67
CA LEU A 101 2.20 16.73 -21.25
C LEU A 101 3.40 16.92 -20.32
N THR A 102 3.20 17.62 -19.20
CA THR A 102 4.23 17.79 -18.18
C THR A 102 3.80 17.11 -16.89
N LEU A 103 4.57 16.13 -16.44
CA LEU A 103 4.43 15.54 -15.11
C LEU A 103 5.29 16.35 -14.13
N ARG A 104 4.63 16.99 -13.17
CA ARG A 104 5.26 17.61 -12.01
C ARG A 104 5.27 16.59 -10.89
N LEU A 105 6.45 16.19 -10.43
CA LEU A 105 6.66 15.32 -9.29
C LEU A 105 7.05 16.15 -8.06
N PRO A 106 6.62 15.75 -6.85
CA PRO A 106 7.19 16.28 -5.62
C PRO A 106 8.73 16.14 -5.61
N THR A 107 9.44 17.12 -5.07
CA THR A 107 10.92 17.19 -5.10
C THR A 107 11.57 15.87 -4.63
N ALA A 108 11.07 15.28 -3.54
CA ALA A 108 11.57 14.00 -3.03
C ALA A 108 11.34 12.83 -4.00
N ALA A 109 10.18 12.77 -4.67
CA ALA A 109 9.85 11.75 -5.65
C ALA A 109 10.71 11.87 -6.92
N HIS A 110 10.96 13.11 -7.37
CA HIS A 110 11.87 13.37 -8.48
C HIS A 110 13.31 12.98 -8.13
N ALA A 111 13.79 13.34 -6.93
CA ALA A 111 15.12 12.95 -6.47
C ALA A 111 15.28 11.43 -6.37
N TRP A 112 14.25 10.72 -5.86
CA TRP A 112 14.22 9.27 -5.85
C TRP A 112 14.30 8.69 -7.26
N MET A 113 13.54 9.24 -8.21
CA MET A 113 13.54 8.80 -9.61
C MET A 113 14.96 8.86 -10.19
N THR A 114 15.65 9.99 -10.02
CA THR A 114 17.03 10.17 -10.51
C THR A 114 18.03 9.26 -9.81
N ALA A 115 17.86 9.01 -8.50
CA ALA A 115 18.75 8.16 -7.72
C ALA A 115 18.50 6.65 -7.91
N SER A 116 17.32 6.25 -8.41
CA SER A 116 16.92 4.84 -8.52
C SER A 116 17.77 4.01 -9.49
N GLY A 117 18.45 4.66 -10.44
CA GLY A 117 19.19 3.98 -11.52
C GLY A 117 18.29 3.29 -12.54
N LEU A 118 16.96 3.43 -12.43
CA LEU A 118 15.99 2.89 -13.38
C LEU A 118 15.79 3.85 -14.55
N ASP A 119 15.84 3.35 -15.78
CA ASP A 119 15.51 4.14 -16.97
C ASP A 119 13.98 4.25 -17.17
N LEU A 120 13.32 4.90 -16.21
CA LEU A 120 11.86 5.06 -16.20
C LEU A 120 11.38 5.97 -17.34
N THR A 121 12.21 6.95 -17.72
CA THR A 121 11.91 7.89 -18.80
C THR A 121 12.02 7.17 -20.16
N GLY A 122 13.09 6.41 -20.39
CA GLY A 122 13.25 5.61 -21.60
C GLY A 122 12.13 4.58 -21.77
N ALA A 123 11.79 3.85 -20.70
CA ALA A 123 10.70 2.88 -20.72
C ALA A 123 9.34 3.49 -21.10
N LEU A 124 9.09 4.74 -20.72
CA LEU A 124 7.85 5.45 -21.09
C LEU A 124 7.92 6.00 -22.53
N ALA A 125 9.09 6.50 -22.93
CA ALA A 125 9.36 7.04 -24.26
C ALA A 125 9.19 5.99 -25.37
N GLU A 126 9.59 4.74 -25.13
CA GLU A 126 9.41 3.62 -26.07
C GLU A 126 7.95 3.45 -26.51
N LYS A 127 7.00 3.70 -25.62
CA LYS A 127 5.56 3.48 -25.88
C LYS A 127 4.80 4.72 -26.32
N HIS A 128 5.22 5.91 -25.89
CA HIS A 128 4.41 7.12 -26.05
C HIS A 128 5.09 8.25 -26.83
N ALA A 129 6.29 8.00 -27.37
CA ALA A 129 7.21 8.99 -27.93
C ALA A 129 7.58 10.08 -26.90
N ASN A 130 8.59 10.91 -27.18
CA ASN A 130 9.07 11.98 -26.27
C ASN A 130 8.10 13.18 -26.16
N ARG A 131 6.80 12.92 -26.03
CA ARG A 131 5.73 13.93 -25.90
C ARG A 131 5.46 14.28 -24.44
N PHE A 132 6.42 14.10 -23.56
CA PHE A 132 6.27 14.43 -22.17
C PHE A 132 7.54 14.99 -21.57
N GLU A 133 7.37 15.72 -20.47
CA GLU A 133 8.45 16.23 -19.65
C GLU A 133 8.17 15.90 -18.19
N ILE A 134 9.21 15.52 -17.44
CA ILE A 134 9.10 15.21 -16.02
C ILE A 134 9.95 16.22 -15.27
N THR A 135 9.35 16.95 -14.33
CA THR A 135 10.01 18.00 -13.56
C THR A 135 9.78 17.81 -12.07
N GLY A 136 10.74 18.24 -11.25
CA GLY A 136 10.58 18.36 -9.81
C GLY A 136 9.90 19.69 -9.44
N ALA A 137 8.96 19.65 -8.50
CA ALA A 137 8.28 20.84 -7.98
C ALA A 137 7.94 20.68 -6.48
N GLU A 138 7.86 21.81 -5.77
CA GLU A 138 7.39 21.88 -4.39
C GLU A 138 5.86 21.75 -4.33
N ILE A 139 5.36 20.54 -4.58
CA ILE A 139 3.94 20.19 -4.58
C ILE A 139 3.70 18.96 -3.70
N PRO A 140 2.53 18.84 -3.05
CA PRO A 140 2.27 17.74 -2.11
C PRO A 140 1.94 16.40 -2.79
N LYS A 141 1.62 16.40 -4.08
CA LYS A 141 1.21 15.23 -4.85
C LYS A 141 1.56 15.41 -6.33
N PRO A 142 1.84 14.33 -7.06
CA PRO A 142 2.16 14.42 -8.48
C PRO A 142 0.97 14.95 -9.28
N GLU A 143 1.26 15.77 -10.28
CA GLU A 143 0.27 16.44 -11.12
C GLU A 143 0.69 16.35 -12.59
N VAL A 144 -0.25 16.04 -13.47
CA VAL A 144 -0.05 16.04 -14.93
C VAL A 144 -0.75 17.27 -15.48
N ALA A 145 0.01 18.12 -16.16
CA ALA A 145 -0.45 19.34 -16.83
C ALA A 145 -0.31 19.22 -18.35
#